data_AF-A0A9E1WBY9-F1
#
_entry.id   AF-A0A9E1WBY9-F1
#
_cell.length_a   1.000
_cell.length_b   1.000
_cell.length_c   1.000
_cell.angle_alpha   90.00
_cell.angle_beta   90.00
_cell.angle_gamma   90.00
#
_symmetry.space_group_name_H-M   'P 1'
#
loop_
_entity.id
_entity.type
_entity.pdbx_description
1 polymer ?
#
loop_
_entity_poly.entity_id
_entity_poly.type
_entity_poly.pdbx_seq_one_letter_code
_entity_poly.pdbx_strand_id
1 'polypeptide(L)' 'CHDLKTRSAGLNSFIQLHISMDGSLSLDAAHEISDAVELDILAAFANAEVIIHADPEGVLEPRQDF' A
#
# COMPACT_ATOMS: atom_id res chain seq x y z
N CYS A 1 1.62 0.09 8.96
CA CYS A 1 1.45 1.12 7.91
C CYS A 1 2.17 2.38 8.37
N HIS A 2 3.11 2.90 7.58
CA HIS A 2 3.97 4.00 8.01
C HIS A 2 4.09 5.16 7.02
N ASP A 3 3.66 4.97 5.76
CA ASP A 3 3.58 6.02 4.75
C ASP A 3 2.28 5.87 3.95
N LEU A 4 1.56 6.98 3.76
CA LEU A 4 0.34 7.06 2.95
C LEU A 4 0.40 8.38 2.19
N LYS A 5 0.48 8.29 0.87
CA LYS A 5 0.46 9.42 -0.06
C LYS A 5 -0.78 9.32 -0.91
N THR A 6 -1.60 10.35 -0.86
CA THR A 6 -2.81 10.45 -1.69
C THR A 6 -2.73 11.70 -2.54
N ARG A 7 -2.99 11.57 -3.85
CA ARG A 7 -3.19 12.72 -4.74
C ARG A 7 -4.45 12.52 -5.57
N SER A 8 -5.07 13.62 -6.00
CA SER A 8 -6.22 13.59 -6.88
C SER A 8 -5.93 14.39 -8.14
N ALA A 9 -6.32 13.85 -9.30
CA ALA A 9 -6.26 14.54 -10.59
C ALA A 9 -7.60 14.39 -11.30
N GLY A 10 -8.45 15.41 -11.21
CA GLY A 10 -9.81 15.35 -11.72
C GLY A 10 -10.64 14.30 -10.98
N LEU A 11 -11.14 13.30 -11.71
CA LEU A 11 -11.95 12.21 -11.17
C LEU A 11 -11.11 11.02 -10.66
N ASN A 12 -9.80 11.03 -10.91
CA ASN A 12 -8.91 9.95 -10.54
C ASN A 12 -8.25 10.25 -9.20
N SER A 13 -8.22 9.25 -8.33
CA SER A 13 -7.44 9.27 -7.09
C SER A 13 -6.21 8.39 -7.28
N PHE A 14 -5.10 8.75 -6.67
CA PHE A 14 -3.91 7.92 -6.61
C PHE A 14 -3.55 7.75 -5.14
N ILE A 15 -3.44 6.50 -4.71
CA ILE A 15 -3.22 6.13 -3.32
C ILE A 15 -1.99 5.24 -3.28
N GLN A 16 -0.90 5.74 -2.70
CA GLN A 16 0.30 4.97 -2.44
C GLN A 16 0.41 4.73 -0.95
N LEU A 17 0.63 3.49 -0.53
CA LEU A 17 0.80 3.15 0.88
C LEU A 17 1.90 2.13 1.12
N HIS A 18 2.54 2.24 2.28
CA HIS A 18 3.49 1.27 2.79
C HIS A 18 2.86 0.49 3.94
N ILE A 19 2.76 -0.82 3.79
CA ILE A 19 2.27 -1.74 4.81
C ILE A 19 3.44 -2.53 5.38
N SER A 20 3.51 -2.55 6.70
CA SER A 20 4.54 -3.31 7.42
C SER A 20 3.94 -4.66 7.77
N MET A 21 4.62 -5.73 7.38
CA MET A 21 4.18 -7.11 7.55
C MET A 21 5.24 -7.93 8.27
N ASP A 22 4.86 -9.05 8.86
CA ASP A 22 5.82 -9.98 9.44
C ASP A 22 6.80 -10.48 8.36
N GLY A 23 8.11 -10.30 8.58
CA GLY A 23 9.14 -10.66 7.59
C GLY A 23 9.35 -12.17 7.41
N SER A 24 8.70 -13.01 8.20
CA SER A 24 8.65 -14.46 8.01
C SER A 24 7.50 -14.92 7.13
N LEU A 25 6.58 -14.01 6.74
CA LEU A 25 5.54 -14.33 5.78
C LEU A 25 6.13 -14.73 4.44
N SER A 26 5.47 -15.70 3.79
CA SER A 26 5.76 -16.02 2.40
C SER A 26 5.34 -14.86 1.49
N LEU A 27 5.99 -14.77 0.34
CA LEU A 27 5.67 -13.74 -0.65
C LEU A 27 4.21 -13.88 -1.14
N ASP A 28 3.69 -15.10 -1.24
CA ASP A 28 2.29 -15.37 -1.57
C ASP A 28 1.34 -14.80 -0.50
N ALA A 29 1.58 -15.07 0.78
CA ALA A 29 0.74 -14.55 1.85
C ALA A 29 0.78 -13.02 1.93
N ALA A 30 1.95 -12.41 1.72
CA ALA A 30 2.09 -10.96 1.64
C ALA A 30 1.31 -10.37 0.44
N HIS A 31 1.30 -11.08 -0.69
CA HIS A 31 0.53 -10.69 -1.87
C HIS A 31 -0.98 -10.79 -1.61
N GLU A 32 -1.47 -11.88 -1.03
CA GLU A 32 -2.90 -12.03 -0.69
C GLU A 32 -3.41 -10.93 0.25
N ILE A 33 -2.59 -10.55 1.25
CA ILE A 33 -2.93 -9.44 2.15
C ILE A 33 -2.95 -8.11 1.38
N SER A 34 -1.99 -7.88 0.48
CA SER A 34 -1.93 -6.66 -0.31
C SER A 34 -3.12 -6.53 -1.26
N ASP A 35 -3.51 -7.61 -1.94
CA ASP A 35 -4.67 -7.66 -2.82
C ASP A 35 -5.98 -7.39 -2.07
N ALA A 36 -6.13 -7.96 -0.87
CA ALA A 36 -7.30 -7.71 -0.03
C ALA A 36 -7.41 -6.22 0.35
N VAL A 37 -6.29 -5.60 0.70
CA VAL A 37 -6.23 -4.16 1.02
C VAL A 37 -6.52 -3.31 -0.21
N GLU A 38 -5.98 -3.65 -1.38
CA GLU A 38 -6.27 -2.97 -2.63
C GLU A 38 -7.77 -3.00 -2.94
N LEU A 39 -8.40 -4.18 -2.82
CA LEU A 39 -9.82 -4.36 -3.11
C LEU A 39 -10.71 -3.53 -2.17
N ASP A 40 -10.38 -3.48 -0.89
CA ASP A 40 -11.08 -2.64 0.09
C ASP A 40 -10.96 -1.15 -0.26
N ILE A 41 -9.77 -0.70 -0.71
CA ILE A 41 -9.55 0.68 -1.15
C ILE A 41 -10.35 0.97 -2.41
N LEU A 42 -10.36 0.09 -3.40
CA LEU A 42 -11.14 0.25 -4.64
C LEU A 42 -12.64 0.23 -4.39
N ALA A 43 -13.12 -0.53 -3.40
CA ALA A 43 -14.53 -0.51 -2.99
C ALA A 43 -14.94 0.84 -2.40
N ALA A 44 -14.04 1.52 -1.68
CA ALA A 44 -14.27 2.86 -1.14
C ALA A 44 -14.02 3.97 -2.19
N PHE A 45 -13.09 3.77 -3.12
CA PHE A 45 -12.64 4.73 -4.12
C PHE A 45 -12.58 4.07 -5.51
N ALA A 46 -13.73 3.96 -6.17
CA ALA A 46 -13.88 3.22 -7.43
C ALA A 46 -12.96 3.66 -8.60
N ASN A 47 -12.42 4.88 -8.55
CA ASN A 47 -11.49 5.41 -9.56
C ASN A 47 -10.08 5.66 -8.99
N ALA A 48 -9.70 4.94 -7.93
CA ALA A 48 -8.37 5.03 -7.37
C ALA A 48 -7.40 4.12 -8.13
N GLU A 49 -6.21 4.64 -8.41
CA GLU A 49 -5.02 3.84 -8.71
C GLU A 49 -4.26 3.62 -7.40
N VAL A 50 -4.05 2.36 -7.02
CA VAL A 50 -3.49 1.99 -5.73
C VAL A 50 -2.12 1.35 -5.93
N ILE A 51 -1.11 1.80 -5.19
CA ILE A 51 0.23 1.22 -5.18
C ILE A 51 0.58 0.86 -3.73
N ILE A 52 0.81 -0.43 -3.48
CA ILE A 52 1.12 -0.95 -2.14
C ILE A 52 2.56 -1.43 -2.11
N HIS A 53 3.35 -0.89 -1.18
CA HIS A 53 4.67 -1.39 -0.84
C HIS A 53 4.56 -2.20 0.45
N ALA A 54 4.93 -3.49 0.40
CA ALA A 54 4.91 -4.37 1.55
C ALA A 54 6.34 -4.55 2.09
N ASP A 55 6.59 -4.01 3.27
CA ASP A 55 7.89 -3.99 3.90
C ASP A 55 7.90 -4.90 5.14
N PRO A 56 8.94 -5.73 5.35
CA PRO A 56 9.03 -6.54 6.55
C PRO A 56 9.24 -5.67 7.80
N GLU A 57 8.54 -6.00 8.88
CA GLU A 57 8.67 -5.31 10.17
C GLU A 57 10.13 -5.33 10.65
N GLY A 58 10.61 -4.17 11.10
CA GLY A 58 11.99 -4.00 11.56
C GLY A 58 12.98 -3.52 10.49
N VAL A 59 12.57 -3.44 9.22
CA VAL A 59 13.35 -2.69 8.22
C VAL A 59 13.07 -1.20 8.38
N LEU A 60 14.08 -0.46 8.86
CA LEU A 60 14.07 0.99 8.87
C LEU A 60 14.40 1.47 7.46
N GLU A 61 13.39 1.69 6.62
CA GLU A 61 13.62 2.39 5.37
C GLU A 61 13.83 3.90 5.63
N PRO A 62 14.87 4.51 5.03
CA PRO A 62 15.00 5.96 5.05
C PRO A 62 13.77 6.54 4.34
N ARG A 63 13.06 7.44 5.02
CA ARG A 63 11.88 8.12 4.50
C ARG A 63 12.24 8.71 3.13
N GLN A 64 11.65 8.18 2.04
CA GLN A 64 11.84 8.75 0.71
C GLN A 64 10.93 9.99 0.60
N ASP A 65 11.44 11.10 1.11
CA ASP A 65 10.94 12.45 0.85
C ASP A 65 11.34 12.81 -0.60
N PHE A 66 10.41 12.60 -1.54
CA PHE A 66 10.40 13.27 -2.84
C PHE A 66 9.48 14.48 -2.76
#